data_AF-A0A9C9XSY6-F1
#
_entry.id   AF-A0A9C9XSY6-F1
#
_cell.length_a   1.000
_cell.length_b   1.000
_cell.length_c   1.000
_cell.angle_alpha   90.00
_cell.angle_beta   90.00
_cell.angle_gamma   90.00
#
_symmetry.space_group_name_H-M   'P 1'
#
loop_
_entity.id
_entity.type
_entity.pdbx_description
1 polymer ?
#
loop_
_entity_poly.entity_id
_entity_poly.type
_entity_poly.pdbx_seq_one_letter_code
_entity_poly.pdbx_strand_id
1 'polypeptide(L)'
;MNETWDVIIVGAGPGGLACARRLAAGGRRVLVLERKPVIGPKVCAGGITWDGLLRHVPESLIERGFRDQYVVTNLQRIRVRENNP
;
A
#
# COMPACT_ATOMS: atom_id res chain seq x y z
N MET A 1 -3.09 -28.90 -19.71
CA MET A 1 -2.34 -29.30 -18.50
C MET A 1 -2.95 -28.56 -17.33
N ASN A 2 -3.33 -29.24 -16.26
CA ASN A 2 -3.86 -28.57 -15.06
C ASN A 2 -2.69 -28.23 -14.13
N GLU A 3 -2.33 -26.95 -14.07
CA GLU A 3 -1.43 -26.45 -13.05
C GLU A 3 -2.15 -26.39 -11.70
N THR A 4 -1.47 -26.86 -10.66
CA THR A 4 -1.97 -26.82 -9.28
C THR A 4 -1.17 -25.80 -8.48
N TRP A 5 -1.86 -25.03 -7.65
CA TRP A 5 -1.28 -24.03 -6.77
C TRP A 5 -1.72 -24.32 -5.34
N ASP A 6 -0.85 -24.07 -4.36
CA ASP A 6 -1.20 -24.27 -2.95
C ASP A 6 -2.02 -23.08 -2.43
N VAL A 7 -1.75 -21.87 -2.96
CA VAL A 7 -2.48 -20.64 -2.61
C VAL A 7 -2.66 -19.77 -3.86
N ILE A 8 -3.86 -19.18 -4.00
CA ILE A 8 -4.16 -18.14 -4.97
C ILE A 8 -4.42 -16.83 -4.22
N ILE A 9 -3.70 -15.77 -4.60
CA ILE A 9 -3.85 -14.42 -4.05
C ILE A 9 -4.43 -13.52 -5.14
N VAL A 10 -5.57 -12.90 -4.84
CA VAL A 10 -6.23 -11.95 -5.75
C VAL A 10 -5.87 -10.52 -5.32
N GLY A 11 -5.09 -9.84 -6.16
CA GLY A 11 -4.61 -8.47 -5.98
C GLY A 11 -3.11 -8.39 -5.67
N ALA A 12 -2.34 -7.75 -6.55
CA ALA A 12 -0.90 -7.52 -6.39
C ALA A 12 -0.60 -6.12 -5.81
N GLY A 13 -1.36 -5.73 -4.79
CA GLY A 13 -1.05 -4.56 -3.96
C GLY A 13 -0.02 -4.91 -2.86
N PRO A 14 0.38 -3.92 -2.04
CA PRO A 14 1.41 -4.11 -1.00
C PRO A 14 1.14 -5.31 -0.07
N GLY A 15 -0.11 -5.44 0.41
CA GLY A 15 -0.49 -6.57 1.27
C GLY A 15 -0.46 -7.93 0.56
N GLY A 16 -0.95 -7.99 -0.69
CA GLY A 16 -0.98 -9.23 -1.47
C GLY A 16 0.44 -9.71 -1.82
N LEU A 17 1.31 -8.79 -2.25
CA LEU A 17 2.71 -9.08 -2.54
C LEU A 17 3.50 -9.46 -1.28
N ALA A 18 3.26 -8.79 -0.15
CA ALA A 18 3.89 -9.15 1.12
C ALA A 18 3.49 -10.56 1.57
N CYS A 19 2.21 -10.93 1.43
CA CYS A 19 1.71 -12.27 1.70
C CYS A 19 2.35 -13.30 0.76
N ALA A 20 2.31 -13.05 -0.56
CA ALA A 20 2.90 -13.91 -1.58
C ALA A 20 4.38 -14.19 -1.29
N ARG A 21 5.16 -13.14 -1.00
CA ARG A 21 6.59 -13.25 -0.66
C ARG A 21 6.81 -14.16 0.54
N ARG A 22 6.01 -14.01 1.60
CA ARG A 22 6.16 -14.81 2.82
C ARG A 22 5.81 -16.28 2.60
N LEU A 23 4.74 -16.56 1.85
CA LEU A 23 4.31 -17.92 1.53
C LEU A 23 5.29 -18.63 0.58
N ALA A 24 5.75 -17.93 -0.46
CA ALA A 24 6.74 -18.44 -1.40
C ALA A 24 8.08 -18.73 -0.70
N ALA A 25 8.54 -17.86 0.20
CA ALA A 25 9.72 -18.10 1.03
C ALA A 25 9.56 -19.33 1.95
N GLY A 26 8.33 -19.71 2.28
CA GLY A 26 8.01 -20.95 2.98
C GLY A 26 7.86 -22.18 2.07
N GLY A 27 8.18 -22.08 0.77
CA GLY A 27 8.12 -23.19 -0.17
C GLY A 27 6.73 -23.51 -0.74
N ARG A 28 5.75 -22.62 -0.60
CA ARG A 28 4.42 -22.80 -1.20
C ARG A 28 4.43 -22.34 -2.66
N ARG A 29 3.71 -23.05 -3.53
CA ARG A 29 3.40 -22.60 -4.90
C ARG A 29 2.25 -21.60 -4.83
N VAL A 30 2.56 -20.34 -5.11
CA VAL A 30 1.60 -19.23 -5.00
C VAL A 30 1.34 -18.63 -6.37
N LEU A 31 0.07 -18.54 -6.75
CA LEU A 31 -0.39 -17.76 -7.90
C LEU A 31 -0.89 -16.40 -7.42
N VAL A 32 -0.39 -15.32 -8.00
CA VAL A 32 -0.89 -13.96 -7.75
C VAL A 32 -1.59 -13.47 -9.00
N LEU A 33 -2.84 -13.04 -8.86
CA LEU A 33 -3.65 -12.49 -9.95
C LEU A 33 -3.83 -10.99 -9.74
N GLU A 34 -3.49 -10.18 -10.74
CA GLU A 34 -3.72 -8.74 -10.74
C GLU A 34 -4.48 -8.33 -12.00
N ARG A 35 -5.45 -7.45 -11.84
CA ARG A 35 -6.26 -6.95 -12.96
C ARG A 35 -5.53 -5.87 -13.74
N LYS A 36 -4.69 -5.06 -13.07
CA LYS A 36 -3.91 -4.00 -13.70
C LYS A 36 -2.72 -4.57 -14.49
N PRO A 37 -2.30 -3.89 -15.57
CA PRO A 37 -1.10 -4.27 -16.33
C PRO A 37 0.20 -4.08 -15.52
N VAL A 38 0.18 -3.24 -14.48
CA VAL A 38 1.33 -2.97 -13.60
C VAL A 38 0.96 -3.33 -12.16
N ILE A 39 1.78 -4.17 -11.54
CA ILE A 39 1.66 -4.60 -10.14
C ILE A 39 2.28 -3.58 -9.19
N GLY A 40 1.78 -3.46 -7.95
CA GLY A 40 2.35 -2.58 -6.93
C GLY A 40 1.58 -1.29 -6.67
N PRO A 41 1.25 -0.45 -7.70
CA PRO A 41 0.53 0.80 -7.50
C PRO A 41 -0.85 0.63 -6.86
N LYS A 42 -0.92 0.94 -5.57
CA LYS A 42 -2.15 1.05 -4.80
C LYS A 42 -2.01 2.17 -3.77
N VAL A 43 -2.96 3.11 -3.79
CA VAL A 43 -3.09 4.11 -2.74
C VAL A 43 -3.57 3.37 -1.47
N CYS A 44 -2.69 3.22 -0.48
CA CYS A 44 -3.00 2.53 0.78
C CYS A 44 -3.69 3.45 1.82
N ALA A 45 -3.47 4.75 1.69
CA ALA A 45 -4.16 5.83 2.40
C ALA A 45 -3.92 7.12 1.57
N GLY A 46 -4.77 8.13 1.69
CA GLY A 46 -4.63 9.41 0.95
C GLY A 46 -3.34 10.21 1.25
N GLY A 47 -2.36 9.63 1.95
CA GLY A 47 -1.02 10.13 2.25
C GLY A 47 -0.36 9.29 3.34
N ILE A 48 0.93 9.51 3.57
CA ILE A 48 1.70 8.95 4.69
C ILE A 48 1.94 10.12 5.67
N THR A 49 1.81 9.90 6.98
CA THR A 49 2.07 10.96 7.98
C THR A 49 3.57 11.18 8.16
N TRP A 50 3.96 12.43 8.43
CA TRP A 50 5.37 12.82 8.62
C TRP A 50 6.04 12.05 9.75
N ASP A 51 5.38 11.94 10.91
CA ASP A 51 5.89 11.17 12.05
C ASP A 51 5.76 9.65 11.88
N GLY A 52 5.14 9.20 10.78
CA GLY A 52 5.05 7.79 10.40
C GLY A 52 6.20 7.35 9.52
N LEU A 53 5.86 6.74 8.38
CA LEU A 53 6.85 6.13 7.49
C LEU A 53 7.70 7.16 6.73
N LEU A 54 7.26 8.43 6.62
CA LEU A 54 7.81 9.39 5.67
C LEU A 54 9.28 9.72 5.93
N ARG A 55 9.71 9.78 7.20
CA ARG A 55 11.13 9.96 7.60
C ARG A 55 12.05 8.83 7.10
N HIS A 56 11.50 7.69 6.72
CA HIS A 56 12.22 6.51 6.25
C HIS A 56 12.04 6.24 4.76
N VAL A 57 11.31 7.10 4.06
CA VAL A 57 11.07 7.00 2.62
C VAL A 57 12.03 7.94 1.90
N PRO A 58 12.79 7.47 0.88
CA PRO A 58 13.61 8.33 0.05
C PRO A 58 12.81 9.49 -0.55
N GLU A 59 13.37 10.70 -0.55
CA GLU A 59 12.69 11.89 -1.10
C GLU A 59 12.25 11.70 -2.55
N SER A 60 12.99 10.91 -3.34
CA SER A 60 12.66 10.59 -4.74
C SER A 60 11.36 9.82 -4.91
N LEU A 61 10.81 9.22 -3.85
CA LEU A 61 9.54 8.51 -3.88
C LEU A 61 8.35 9.39 -3.46
N ILE A 62 8.60 10.64 -3.04
CA ILE A 62 7.56 11.58 -2.61
C ILE A 62 7.05 12.33 -3.84
N GLU A 63 5.87 11.95 -4.32
CA GLU A 63 5.20 12.65 -5.41
C GLU A 63 4.70 14.05 -4.97
N ARG A 64 4.21 14.15 -3.72
CA ARG A 64 3.68 15.40 -3.15
C ARG A 64 3.68 15.37 -1.62
N GLY A 65 4.15 16.45 -0.99
CA GLY A 65 3.96 16.73 0.44
C GLY A 65 2.80 17.68 0.69
N PHE A 66 2.15 17.58 1.85
CA PHE A 66 1.06 18.48 2.25
C PHE A 66 1.02 18.64 3.77
N ARG A 67 0.82 19.89 4.23
CA ARG A 67 0.78 20.23 5.66
C ARG A 67 -0.61 20.24 6.25
N ASP A 68 -1.63 20.33 5.41
CA ASP A 68 -3.02 20.49 5.81
C ASP A 68 -3.85 19.32 5.30
N GLN A 69 -4.55 18.63 6.20
CA GLN A 69 -5.52 17.59 5.87
C GLN A 69 -6.88 17.93 6.47
N TYR A 70 -7.93 17.84 5.65
CA TYR A 70 -9.30 18.03 6.09
C TYR A 70 -9.97 16.67 6.27
N VAL A 71 -10.31 16.32 7.51
CA VAL A 71 -11.06 15.10 7.84
C VAL A 71 -12.52 15.49 8.03
N VAL A 72 -13.36 15.02 7.11
CA VAL A 72 -14.81 15.25 7.12
C VAL A 72 -15.50 13.91 7.30
N THR A 73 -16.27 13.79 8.37
CA THR A 73 -17.18 12.66 8.62
C THR A 73 -18.55 13.21 8.99
N ASN A 74 -19.54 12.33 9.17
CA ASN A 74 -20.86 12.74 9.63
C ASN A 74 -20.85 13.38 11.03
N LEU A 75 -19.79 13.16 11.83
CA LEU A 75 -19.70 13.62 13.21
C LEU A 75 -18.75 14.81 13.40
N GLN A 76 -17.86 15.07 12.44
CA GLN A 76 -16.82 16.08 12.63
C GLN A 76 -16.30 16.64 11.32
N ARG A 77 -15.80 17.88 11.40
CA ARG A 77 -15.02 18.54 10.36
C ARG A 77 -13.78 19.13 11.01
N ILE A 78 -12.66 18.45 10.82
CA ILE A 78 -11.38 18.80 11.47
C ILE A 78 -10.37 19.14 10.40
N ARG A 79 -9.57 20.19 10.66
CA ARG A 79 -8.34 20.47 9.93
C ARG A 79 -7.16 20.02 10.79
N VAL A 80 -6.42 19.04 10.30
CA VAL A 80 -5.13 18.64 10.87
C VAL A 80 -4.05 19.43 10.14
N ARG A 81 -3.21 20.15 10.89
CA ARG A 81 -2.12 20.96 10.35
C ARG A 81 -0.81 20.59 11.03
N GLU A 82 0.20 20.30 10.22
CA GLU A 82 1.57 20.05 10.68
C GLU A 82 2.51 21.20 10.32
N ASN A 83 3.56 21.38 11.13
CA ASN A 83 4.60 22.37 10.83
C ASN A 83 5.44 21.97 9.62
N ASN A 84 5.59 20.66 9.38
CA ASN A 84 6.41 20.09 8.31
C ASN A 84 5.53 19.28 7.32
N PRO A 85 5.80 19.35 6.01
CA PRO A 85 5.01 18.71 4.94
C PRO A 85 5.32 17.23 4.76
#